data_AF-A0A965K8H4-F1
#
_entry.id   AF-A0A965K8H4-F1
#
_cell.length_a   1.000
_cell.length_b   1.000
_cell.length_c   1.000
_cell.angle_alpha   90.00
_cell.angle_beta   90.00
_cell.angle_gamma   90.00
#
_symmetry.space_group_name_H-M   'P 1'
#
loop_
_entity.id
_entity.type
_entity.pdbx_description
1 polymer ?
#
loop_
_entity_poly.entity_id
_entity_poly.type
_entity_poly.pdbx_seq_one_letter_code
_entity_poly.pdbx_strand_id
1 'polypeptide(L)'
;MVQLPYDPAKISRELSRHYIPASDQDIQSMFNAIGAKNFSEMYQHIASEVKFSGPLDLPAELEYQALAQRMADLAEKNQVKTSFIGDGLQVYQTHEIVGHVCSIRNLTTSYTPYQPERSQGTLITHWIYQSTLAQLTGFEAVNSSLYDRASALFEAAVCAVRMSEADANTVLVAGTLLPQDIEVLKTHIAHTSVKCEFIAPDEETGIISATAIAQFIQSHPGKVAAVIFPQV
;
A
#
# COMPACT_ATOMS: atom_id res chain seq x y z
N MET A 1 -14.39 -28.94 5.30
CA MET A 1 -14.82 -27.79 6.12
C MET A 1 -13.57 -27.02 6.46
N VAL A 2 -13.43 -25.80 5.94
CA VAL A 2 -12.26 -24.94 6.19
C VAL A 2 -12.11 -24.71 7.70
N GLN A 3 -10.94 -25.00 8.25
CA GLN A 3 -10.65 -24.68 9.65
C GLN A 3 -10.26 -23.21 9.75
N LEU A 4 -11.14 -22.41 10.36
CA LEU A 4 -10.90 -20.99 10.59
C LEU A 4 -9.94 -20.80 11.78
N PRO A 5 -9.17 -19.70 11.81
CA PRO A 5 -8.26 -19.40 12.92
C PRO A 5 -8.99 -18.99 14.22
N TYR A 6 -10.32 -18.89 14.18
CA TYR A 6 -11.17 -18.61 15.34
C TYR A 6 -12.54 -19.29 15.19
N ASP A 7 -13.29 -19.35 16.28
CA ASP A 7 -14.65 -19.89 16.30
C ASP A 7 -15.68 -18.76 16.09
N PRO A 8 -16.33 -18.66 14.91
CA PRO A 8 -17.30 -17.60 14.63
C PRO A 8 -18.56 -17.70 15.50
N ALA A 9 -18.90 -18.88 16.03
CA ALA A 9 -20.07 -19.03 16.91
C ALA A 9 -19.89 -18.34 18.27
N LYS A 10 -18.63 -18.09 18.68
CA LYS A 10 -18.32 -17.32 19.90
C LYS A 10 -18.47 -15.81 19.70
N ILE A 11 -18.65 -15.35 18.46
CA ILE A 11 -18.76 -13.95 18.10
C ILE A 11 -20.04 -13.77 17.28
N SER A 12 -21.17 -13.56 17.96
CA SER A 12 -22.51 -13.45 17.34
C SER A 12 -22.57 -12.50 16.11
N ARG A 13 -21.73 -11.47 16.12
CA ARG A 13 -21.55 -10.54 15.01
C ARG A 13 -21.11 -11.20 13.70
N GLU A 14 -20.25 -12.22 13.75
CA GLU A 14 -19.75 -12.93 12.55
C GLU A 14 -20.84 -13.79 11.89
N LEU A 15 -21.88 -14.14 12.65
CA LEU A 15 -23.05 -14.86 12.15
C LEU A 15 -24.23 -13.92 11.83
N SER A 16 -24.05 -12.61 12.00
CA SER A 16 -25.08 -11.63 11.67
C SER A 16 -25.17 -11.49 10.15
N ARG A 17 -26.39 -11.64 9.60
CA ARG A 17 -26.66 -11.46 8.17
C ARG A 17 -26.12 -10.15 7.63
N HIS A 18 -26.30 -9.05 8.38
CA HIS A 18 -25.76 -7.73 8.04
C HIS A 18 -24.96 -7.15 9.21
N TYR A 19 -23.87 -6.44 8.91
CA TYR A 19 -23.06 -5.72 9.88
C TYR A 19 -23.68 -4.35 10.20
N ILE A 20 -24.88 -4.34 10.77
CA ILE A 20 -25.60 -3.13 11.18
C ILE A 20 -25.81 -3.20 12.69
N PRO A 21 -25.14 -2.36 13.49
CA PRO A 21 -25.27 -2.42 14.95
C PRO A 21 -26.56 -1.78 15.47
N ALA A 22 -27.18 -0.90 14.69
CA ALA A 22 -28.41 -0.23 15.06
C ALA A 22 -29.60 -1.19 14.94
N SER A 23 -30.38 -1.31 16.03
CA SER A 23 -31.64 -2.03 16.02
C SER A 23 -32.73 -1.24 15.28
N ASP A 24 -33.85 -1.89 14.96
CA ASP A 24 -35.03 -1.20 14.41
C ASP A 24 -35.51 -0.06 15.31
N GLN A 25 -35.37 -0.22 16.63
CA GLN A 25 -35.72 0.81 17.61
C GLN A 25 -34.75 2.00 17.55
N ASP A 26 -33.45 1.75 17.40
CA ASP A 26 -32.45 2.81 17.23
C ASP A 26 -32.71 3.58 15.93
N ILE A 27 -32.95 2.85 14.83
CA ILE A 27 -33.28 3.41 13.52
C ILE A 27 -34.51 4.31 13.62
N GLN A 28 -35.58 3.86 14.29
CA GLN A 28 -36.78 4.68 14.44
C GLN A 28 -36.55 5.91 15.33
N SER A 29 -35.74 5.77 16.38
CA SER A 29 -35.38 6.90 17.25
C SER A 29 -34.58 7.95 16.48
N MET A 30 -33.64 7.52 15.62
CA MET A 30 -32.88 8.40 14.74
C MET A 30 -33.79 9.10 13.71
N PHE A 31 -34.75 8.39 13.11
CA PHE A 31 -35.74 8.97 12.20
C PHE A 31 -36.58 10.06 12.89
N ASN A 32 -37.09 9.79 14.09
CA ASN A 32 -37.83 10.78 14.88
C ASN A 32 -36.98 12.02 15.19
N ALA A 33 -35.69 11.85 15.51
CA ALA A 33 -34.79 12.95 15.84
C ALA A 33 -34.52 13.90 14.67
N ILE A 34 -34.52 13.38 13.43
CA ILE A 34 -34.31 14.19 12.21
C ILE A 34 -35.63 14.57 11.50
N GLY A 35 -36.78 14.17 12.04
CA GLY A 35 -38.10 14.43 11.45
C GLY A 35 -38.40 13.66 10.16
N ALA A 36 -37.74 12.53 9.93
CA ALA A 36 -37.98 11.64 8.80
C ALA A 36 -38.82 10.42 9.23
N LYS A 37 -39.50 9.77 8.29
CA LYS A 37 -40.28 8.53 8.56
C LYS A 37 -39.60 7.25 8.08
N ASN A 38 -38.65 7.37 7.16
CA ASN A 38 -37.95 6.24 6.54
C ASN A 38 -36.69 6.72 5.79
N PHE A 39 -35.92 5.77 5.26
CA PHE A 39 -34.72 6.07 4.47
C PHE A 39 -35.02 6.89 3.20
N SER A 40 -36.18 6.71 2.55
CA SER A 40 -36.52 7.50 1.35
C SER A 40 -36.64 8.99 1.66
N GLU A 41 -37.27 9.35 2.79
CA GLU A 41 -37.35 10.74 3.25
C GLU A 41 -35.98 11.26 3.70
N MET A 42 -35.18 10.45 4.41
CA MET A 42 -33.81 10.81 4.82
C MET A 42 -32.93 11.20 3.62
N TYR A 43 -33.04 10.47 2.51
CA TYR A 43 -32.26 10.70 1.29
C TYR A 43 -32.95 11.62 0.26
N GLN A 44 -33.98 12.38 0.63
CA GLN A 44 -34.71 13.26 -0.30
C GLN A 44 -33.84 14.38 -0.89
N HIS A 45 -32.77 14.78 -0.19
CA HIS A 45 -31.82 15.80 -0.62
C HIS A 45 -30.95 15.36 -1.81
N ILE A 46 -30.89 14.06 -2.10
CA ILE A 46 -30.21 13.51 -3.27
C ILE A 46 -31.18 13.57 -4.46
N ALA A 47 -30.77 14.25 -5.53
CA ALA A 47 -31.59 14.43 -6.73
C ALA A 47 -31.89 13.08 -7.41
N SER A 48 -33.09 12.93 -7.97
CA SER A 48 -33.55 11.65 -8.55
C SER A 48 -32.70 11.19 -9.74
N GLU A 49 -32.17 12.13 -10.50
CA GLU A 49 -31.36 11.91 -11.71
C GLU A 49 -30.00 11.27 -11.43
N VAL A 50 -29.49 11.36 -10.20
CA VAL A 50 -28.24 10.70 -9.77
C VAL A 50 -28.49 9.45 -8.93
N LYS A 51 -29.74 9.12 -8.62
CA LYS A 51 -30.09 7.91 -7.86
C LYS A 51 -30.05 6.71 -8.78
N PHE A 52 -29.31 5.69 -8.37
CA PHE A 52 -29.36 4.39 -9.00
C PHE A 52 -30.72 3.73 -8.74
N SER A 53 -31.47 3.42 -9.81
CA SER A 53 -32.85 2.90 -9.74
C SER A 53 -32.97 1.42 -10.10
N GLY A 54 -31.89 0.80 -10.57
CA GLY A 54 -31.87 -0.62 -10.93
C GLY A 54 -31.61 -1.53 -9.73
N PRO A 55 -31.85 -2.85 -9.89
CA PRO A 55 -31.24 -3.82 -9.00
C PRO A 55 -29.72 -3.83 -9.21
N LEU A 56 -28.96 -4.11 -8.15
CA LEU A 56 -27.55 -4.45 -8.29
C LEU A 56 -27.45 -5.83 -8.94
N ASP A 57 -26.67 -5.96 -10.01
CA ASP A 57 -26.37 -7.25 -10.65
C ASP A 57 -25.30 -7.99 -9.84
N LEU A 58 -25.72 -8.48 -8.66
CA LEU A 58 -24.88 -9.21 -7.72
C LEU A 58 -25.51 -10.58 -7.42
N PRO A 59 -24.71 -11.63 -7.20
CA PRO A 59 -25.23 -12.92 -6.78
C PRO A 59 -25.90 -12.81 -5.40
N ALA A 60 -26.77 -13.78 -5.09
CA ALA A 60 -27.33 -13.91 -3.75
C ALA A 60 -26.22 -14.00 -2.69
N GLU A 61 -26.48 -13.41 -1.53
CA GLU A 61 -25.56 -13.47 -0.40
C GLU A 61 -25.33 -14.92 0.05
N LEU A 62 -24.17 -15.15 0.65
CA LEU A 62 -23.81 -16.45 1.22
C LEU A 62 -23.74 -16.32 2.74
N GLU A 63 -24.26 -17.33 3.43
CA GLU A 63 -24.00 -17.50 4.86
C GLU A 63 -22.50 -17.63 5.13
N TYR A 64 -22.08 -17.23 6.33
CA TYR A 64 -20.67 -17.12 6.70
C TYR A 64 -19.84 -18.38 6.36
N GLN A 65 -20.34 -19.58 6.69
CA GLN A 65 -19.64 -20.85 6.42
C GLN A 65 -19.54 -21.17 4.92
N ALA A 66 -20.60 -20.88 4.15
CA ALA A 66 -20.60 -21.08 2.70
C ALA A 66 -19.64 -20.09 2.01
N LEU A 67 -19.57 -18.84 2.50
CA LEU A 67 -18.60 -17.85 2.04
C LEU A 67 -17.17 -18.30 2.33
N ALA A 68 -16.87 -18.73 3.56
CA ALA A 68 -15.54 -19.20 3.94
C ALA A 68 -15.08 -20.40 3.09
N GLN A 69 -15.97 -21.38 2.86
CA GLN A 69 -15.67 -22.52 1.99
C GLN A 69 -15.42 -22.07 0.56
N ARG A 70 -16.26 -21.19 0.01
CA ARG A 70 -16.07 -20.66 -1.35
C ARG A 70 -14.73 -19.94 -1.50
N MET A 71 -14.30 -19.17 -0.51
CA MET A 71 -13.01 -18.49 -0.54
C MET A 71 -11.84 -19.48 -0.53
N ALA A 72 -11.94 -20.58 0.22
CA ALA A 72 -10.94 -21.65 0.18
C ALA A 72 -10.92 -22.38 -1.17
N ASP A 73 -12.09 -22.74 -1.72
CA ASP A 73 -12.19 -23.40 -3.03
C ASP A 73 -11.57 -22.53 -4.15
N LEU A 74 -11.69 -21.21 -4.05
CA LEU A 74 -11.01 -20.27 -4.95
C LEU A 74 -9.51 -20.23 -4.72
N ALA A 75 -9.06 -20.21 -3.46
CA ALA A 75 -7.65 -20.20 -3.11
C ALA A 75 -6.92 -21.48 -3.55
N GLU A 76 -7.59 -22.64 -3.50
CA GLU A 76 -7.06 -23.94 -3.96
C GLU A 76 -6.75 -23.99 -5.46
N LYS A 77 -7.27 -23.04 -6.25
CA LYS A 77 -6.92 -22.91 -7.68
C LYS A 77 -5.52 -22.33 -7.89
N ASN A 78 -4.94 -21.68 -6.88
CA ASN A 78 -3.59 -21.13 -6.96
C ASN A 78 -2.53 -22.25 -6.90
N GLN A 79 -1.50 -22.16 -7.73
CA GLN A 79 -0.38 -23.10 -7.70
C GLN A 79 0.80 -22.48 -6.95
N VAL A 80 0.93 -22.81 -5.67
CA VAL A 80 2.08 -22.39 -4.86
C VAL A 80 3.29 -23.27 -5.22
N LYS A 81 4.28 -22.69 -5.87
CA LYS A 81 5.52 -23.37 -6.29
C LYS A 81 6.73 -22.62 -5.75
N THR A 82 7.84 -23.33 -5.60
CA THR A 82 9.15 -22.69 -5.40
C THR A 82 9.44 -21.79 -6.59
N SER A 83 9.60 -20.49 -6.34
CA SER A 83 9.86 -19.48 -7.37
C SER A 83 11.27 -18.93 -7.23
N PHE A 84 12.03 -18.98 -8.32
CA PHE A 84 13.35 -18.36 -8.45
C PHE A 84 13.31 -17.13 -9.38
N ILE A 85 12.12 -16.55 -9.59
CA ILE A 85 11.93 -15.40 -10.47
C ILE A 85 12.65 -14.14 -9.94
N GLY A 86 12.85 -14.03 -8.61
CA GLY A 86 13.48 -12.87 -7.98
C GLY A 86 12.47 -11.73 -7.72
N ASP A 87 12.88 -10.49 -7.95
CA ASP A 87 12.03 -9.28 -7.89
C ASP A 87 11.54 -8.84 -6.49
N GLY A 88 12.39 -8.98 -5.47
CA GLY A 88 12.18 -8.37 -4.14
C GLY A 88 11.14 -9.03 -3.24
N LEU A 89 10.41 -10.03 -3.72
CA LEU A 89 9.62 -10.93 -2.89
C LEU A 89 10.35 -12.27 -2.77
N GLN A 90 11.51 -12.26 -2.09
CA GLN A 90 12.11 -13.55 -1.75
C GLN A 90 11.14 -14.35 -0.89
N VAL A 91 11.16 -15.68 -1.07
CA VAL A 91 10.39 -16.60 -0.24
C VAL A 91 11.00 -16.59 1.16
N TYR A 92 10.64 -15.60 1.97
CA TYR A 92 10.94 -15.59 3.39
C TYR A 92 9.88 -16.37 4.14
N GLN A 93 10.31 -17.28 4.99
CA GLN A 93 9.42 -17.87 5.98
C GLN A 93 9.06 -16.77 6.98
N THR A 94 7.79 -16.36 7.00
CA THR A 94 7.30 -15.43 8.01
C THR A 94 7.41 -16.07 9.39
N HIS A 95 8.00 -15.36 10.35
CA HIS A 95 8.10 -15.83 11.74
C HIS A 95 6.71 -16.07 12.32
N GLU A 96 6.53 -17.11 13.14
CA GLU A 96 5.23 -17.52 13.70
C GLU A 96 4.50 -16.39 14.46
N ILE A 97 5.28 -15.46 15.04
CA ILE A 97 4.77 -14.28 15.75
C ILE A 97 3.94 -13.35 14.85
N VAL A 98 4.21 -13.31 13.53
CA VAL A 98 3.53 -12.40 12.60
C VAL A 98 2.03 -12.69 12.58
N GLY A 99 1.66 -13.98 12.48
CA GLY A 99 0.25 -14.38 12.52
C GLY A 99 -0.43 -13.99 13.83
N HIS A 100 0.27 -14.14 14.96
CA HIS A 100 -0.22 -13.70 16.26
C HIS A 100 -0.46 -12.17 16.29
N VAL A 101 0.51 -11.37 15.85
CA VAL A 101 0.39 -9.90 15.82
C VAL A 101 -0.75 -9.45 14.92
N CYS A 102 -0.90 -10.03 13.73
CA CYS A 102 -2.02 -9.74 12.82
C CYS A 102 -3.39 -10.09 13.43
N SER A 103 -3.45 -11.07 14.34
CA SER A 103 -4.68 -11.45 15.05
C SER A 103 -5.09 -10.47 16.16
N ILE A 104 -4.18 -9.58 16.60
CA ILE A 104 -4.47 -8.58 17.63
C ILE A 104 -5.36 -7.50 17.04
N ARG A 105 -6.66 -7.60 17.31
CA ARG A 105 -7.71 -6.74 16.73
C ARG A 105 -7.47 -5.23 16.93
N ASN A 106 -6.94 -4.84 18.09
CA ASN A 106 -6.68 -3.43 18.39
C ASN A 106 -5.58 -2.83 17.50
N LEU A 107 -4.66 -3.66 16.98
CA LEU A 107 -3.62 -3.22 16.03
C LEU A 107 -4.15 -3.12 14.59
N THR A 108 -5.12 -3.95 14.21
CA THR A 108 -5.65 -4.00 12.83
C THR A 108 -6.90 -3.15 12.60
N THR A 109 -7.51 -2.62 13.66
CA THR A 109 -8.71 -1.77 13.56
C THR A 109 -8.48 -0.31 13.91
N SER A 110 -7.37 0.00 14.59
CA SER A 110 -6.95 1.39 14.81
C SER A 110 -6.49 2.01 13.49
N TYR A 111 -6.76 3.31 13.31
CA TYR A 111 -6.30 4.06 12.14
C TYR A 111 -5.08 4.92 12.48
N THR A 112 -4.75 5.89 11.61
CA THR A 112 -3.62 6.80 11.78
C THR A 112 -3.57 7.38 13.21
N PRO A 113 -2.40 7.37 13.88
CA PRO A 113 -2.26 7.72 15.28
C PRO A 113 -2.30 9.25 15.52
N TYR A 114 -3.38 9.92 15.11
CA TYR A 114 -3.59 11.36 15.30
C TYR A 114 -3.76 11.77 16.77
N GLN A 115 -4.09 10.83 17.66
CA GLN A 115 -4.23 11.04 19.10
C GLN A 115 -3.07 10.32 19.82
N PRO A 116 -1.87 10.94 19.90
CA PRO A 116 -0.65 10.24 20.29
C PRO A 116 -0.73 9.62 21.69
N GLU A 117 -1.42 10.26 22.65
CA GLU A 117 -1.62 9.76 24.02
C GLU A 117 -2.38 8.43 24.05
N ARG A 118 -3.18 8.15 23.01
CA ARG A 118 -3.97 6.93 22.86
C ARG A 118 -3.37 5.94 21.86
N SER A 119 -2.18 6.23 21.32
CA SER A 119 -1.57 5.44 20.25
C SER A 119 -0.09 5.12 20.50
N GLN A 120 0.38 5.23 21.75
CA GLN A 120 1.78 5.00 22.11
C GLN A 120 2.31 3.62 21.68
N GLY A 121 1.48 2.56 21.72
CA GLY A 121 1.89 1.23 21.24
C GLY A 121 2.31 1.26 19.76
N THR A 122 1.45 1.77 18.88
CA THR A 122 1.73 1.92 17.44
C THR A 122 2.91 2.86 17.18
N LEU A 123 2.97 3.99 17.89
CA LEU A 123 4.06 4.95 17.74
C LEU A 123 5.42 4.37 18.15
N ILE A 124 5.46 3.55 19.20
CA ILE A 124 6.67 2.81 19.58
C ILE A 124 7.05 1.81 18.49
N THR A 125 6.08 1.08 17.91
CA THR A 125 6.35 0.17 16.78
C THR A 125 6.93 0.92 15.58
N HIS A 126 6.40 2.09 15.25
CA HIS A 126 6.96 2.95 14.20
C HIS A 126 8.38 3.41 14.53
N TRP A 127 8.62 3.86 15.77
CA TRP A 127 9.94 4.28 16.20
C TRP A 127 10.97 3.14 16.13
N ILE A 128 10.58 1.91 16.51
CA ILE A 128 11.43 0.72 16.36
C ILE A 128 11.75 0.49 14.87
N TYR A 129 10.74 0.48 14.00
CA TYR A 129 10.94 0.33 12.54
C TYR A 129 11.92 1.36 11.98
N GLN A 130 11.70 2.64 12.29
CA GLN A 130 12.56 3.74 11.82
C GLN A 130 13.98 3.60 12.36
N SER A 131 14.14 3.29 13.65
CA SER A 131 15.45 3.13 14.27
C SER A 131 16.21 1.93 13.71
N THR A 132 15.54 0.80 13.51
CA THR A 132 16.14 -0.39 12.91
C THR A 132 16.58 -0.13 11.49
N LEU A 133 15.74 0.52 10.66
CA LEU A 133 16.11 0.85 9.29
C LEU A 133 17.21 1.90 9.21
N ALA A 134 17.20 2.93 10.07
CA ALA A 134 18.28 3.90 10.14
C ALA A 134 19.63 3.22 10.48
N GLN A 135 19.64 2.28 11.44
CA GLN A 135 20.83 1.50 11.76
C GLN A 135 21.28 0.59 10.61
N LEU A 136 20.33 -0.04 9.90
CA LEU A 136 20.64 -0.96 8.80
C LEU A 136 21.17 -0.23 7.57
N THR A 137 20.59 0.92 7.25
CA THR A 137 20.90 1.69 6.03
C THR A 137 21.99 2.74 6.23
N GLY A 138 22.25 3.14 7.47
CA GLY A 138 23.17 4.22 7.82
C GLY A 138 22.60 5.63 7.60
N PHE A 139 21.33 5.77 7.20
CA PHE A 139 20.68 7.07 7.10
C PHE A 139 20.31 7.62 8.48
N GLU A 140 20.39 8.95 8.62
CA GLU A 140 20.10 9.65 9.90
C GLU A 140 18.62 9.57 10.30
N ALA A 141 17.72 9.45 9.32
CA ALA A 141 16.29 9.34 9.53
C ALA A 141 15.62 8.49 8.45
N VAL A 142 14.61 7.73 8.86
CA VAL A 142 13.74 6.94 7.98
C VAL A 142 12.30 7.27 8.33
N ASN A 143 11.40 7.34 7.34
CA ASN A 143 9.97 7.57 7.58
C ASN A 143 9.27 6.30 8.09
N SER A 144 7.98 6.38 8.40
CA SER A 144 7.17 5.22 8.80
C SER A 144 6.45 4.62 7.58
N SER A 145 7.26 4.16 6.62
CA SER A 145 6.92 3.43 5.39
C SER A 145 6.43 4.25 4.19
N LEU A 146 6.50 3.60 3.02
CA LEU A 146 5.85 3.97 1.76
C LEU A 146 5.15 2.71 1.20
N TYR A 147 4.35 2.86 0.15
CA TYR A 147 3.51 1.79 -0.38
C TYR A 147 4.30 0.60 -0.93
N ASP A 148 5.29 0.89 -1.77
CA ASP A 148 6.14 -0.12 -2.40
C ASP A 148 7.49 0.49 -2.80
N ARG A 149 8.39 -0.36 -3.29
CA ARG A 149 9.74 0.02 -3.73
C ARG A 149 9.70 1.02 -4.89
N ALA A 150 8.82 0.83 -5.86
CA ALA A 150 8.78 1.64 -7.08
C ALA A 150 8.27 3.07 -6.83
N SER A 151 7.21 3.21 -6.03
CA SER A 151 6.73 4.51 -5.56
C SER A 151 7.74 5.20 -4.64
N ALA A 152 8.44 4.45 -3.78
CA ALA A 152 9.55 4.98 -2.98
C ALA A 152 10.70 5.52 -3.84
N LEU A 153 11.01 4.84 -4.95
CA LEU A 153 12.01 5.29 -5.91
C LEU A 153 11.64 6.64 -6.53
N PHE A 154 10.39 6.80 -6.93
CA PHE A 154 9.88 8.06 -7.45
C PHE A 154 9.94 9.18 -6.40
N GLU A 155 9.49 8.93 -5.16
CA GLU A 155 9.56 9.93 -4.09
C GLU A 155 11.00 10.32 -3.76
N ALA A 156 11.96 9.38 -3.81
CA ALA A 156 13.38 9.68 -3.67
C ALA A 156 13.89 10.58 -4.80
N ALA A 157 13.50 10.32 -6.06
CA ALA A 157 13.83 11.16 -7.21
C ALA A 157 13.28 12.58 -7.05
N VAL A 158 12.01 12.71 -6.64
CA VAL A 158 11.37 14.00 -6.38
C VAL A 158 12.06 14.75 -5.23
N CYS A 159 12.39 14.06 -4.14
CA CYS A 159 13.10 14.63 -3.01
C CYS A 159 14.47 15.18 -3.42
N ALA A 160 15.25 14.39 -4.17
CA ALA A 160 16.56 14.81 -4.66
C ALA A 160 16.48 16.07 -5.54
N VAL A 161 15.53 16.12 -6.47
CA VAL A 161 15.31 17.31 -7.32
C VAL A 161 14.92 18.52 -6.48
N ARG A 162 14.06 18.36 -5.46
CA ARG A 162 13.65 19.46 -4.56
C ARG A 162 14.78 19.97 -3.68
N MET A 163 15.73 19.12 -3.31
CA MET A 163 16.89 19.49 -2.49
C MET A 163 18.05 20.07 -3.31
N SER A 164 17.99 19.97 -4.63
CA SER A 164 19.04 20.44 -5.54
C SER A 164 18.82 21.91 -5.95
N GLU A 165 19.82 22.49 -6.60
CA GLU A 165 19.72 23.82 -7.22
C GLU A 165 18.53 23.91 -8.18
N ALA A 166 17.97 25.11 -8.39
CA ALA A 166 16.72 25.30 -9.15
C ALA A 166 16.75 24.71 -10.58
N ASP A 167 17.94 24.59 -11.16
CA ASP A 167 18.17 24.07 -12.51
C ASP A 167 18.42 22.55 -12.57
N ALA A 168 18.60 21.89 -11.43
CA ALA A 168 18.94 20.47 -11.31
C ALA A 168 17.67 19.61 -11.20
N ASN A 169 17.14 19.20 -12.36
CA ASN A 169 15.92 18.39 -12.44
C ASN A 169 16.10 17.02 -13.10
N THR A 170 17.33 16.64 -13.42
CA THR A 170 17.63 15.36 -14.08
C THR A 170 18.15 14.35 -13.07
N VAL A 171 17.57 13.15 -13.07
CA VAL A 171 17.99 12.00 -12.26
C VAL A 171 18.52 10.93 -13.20
N LEU A 172 19.75 10.48 -12.95
CA LEU A 172 20.35 9.38 -13.69
C LEU A 172 19.85 8.06 -13.08
N VAL A 173 19.31 7.16 -13.88
CA VAL A 173 18.71 5.91 -13.40
C VAL A 173 19.43 4.73 -14.04
N ALA A 174 19.93 3.81 -13.23
CA ALA A 174 20.50 2.57 -13.73
C ALA A 174 19.44 1.76 -14.51
N GLY A 175 19.74 1.41 -15.76
CA GLY A 175 18.89 0.57 -16.59
C GLY A 175 18.79 -0.89 -16.13
N THR A 176 19.55 -1.26 -15.10
CA THR A 176 19.54 -2.58 -14.45
C THR A 176 18.52 -2.71 -13.33
N LEU A 177 17.75 -1.66 -13.04
CA LEU A 177 16.60 -1.76 -12.14
C LEU A 177 15.52 -2.70 -12.71
N LEU A 178 14.62 -3.13 -11.84
CA LEU A 178 13.54 -4.04 -12.22
C LEU A 178 12.61 -3.35 -13.23
N PRO A 179 12.19 -4.05 -14.31
CA PRO A 179 11.40 -3.43 -15.38
C PRO A 179 10.12 -2.75 -14.89
N GLN A 180 9.45 -3.33 -13.89
CA GLN A 180 8.23 -2.80 -13.28
C GLN A 180 8.50 -1.51 -12.51
N ASP A 181 9.64 -1.42 -11.79
CA ASP A 181 10.03 -0.19 -11.09
C ASP A 181 10.30 0.94 -12.11
N ILE A 182 10.95 0.61 -13.23
CA ILE A 182 11.19 1.55 -14.33
C ILE A 182 9.87 2.01 -14.97
N GLU A 183 8.92 1.09 -15.18
CA GLU A 183 7.60 1.41 -15.74
C GLU A 183 6.81 2.36 -14.84
N VAL A 184 6.76 2.08 -13.53
CA VAL A 184 6.14 2.95 -12.53
C VAL A 184 6.83 4.31 -12.49
N LEU A 185 8.17 4.34 -12.46
CA LEU A 185 8.92 5.58 -12.46
C LEU A 185 8.61 6.43 -13.70
N LYS A 186 8.63 5.84 -14.90
CA LYS A 186 8.27 6.53 -16.17
C LYS A 186 6.85 7.08 -16.13
N THR A 187 5.91 6.30 -15.59
CA THR A 187 4.50 6.72 -15.45
C THR A 187 4.38 7.92 -14.51
N HIS A 188 5.03 7.85 -13.35
CA HIS A 188 4.93 8.89 -12.32
C HIS A 188 5.61 10.21 -12.74
N ILE A 189 6.72 10.15 -13.48
CA ILE A 189 7.42 11.38 -13.90
C ILE A 189 6.76 12.11 -15.08
N ALA A 190 5.89 11.44 -15.85
CA ALA A 190 5.39 11.93 -17.16
C ALA A 190 4.78 13.34 -17.14
N HIS A 191 4.24 13.77 -15.99
CA HIS A 191 3.61 15.08 -15.82
C HIS A 191 4.24 15.88 -14.66
N THR A 192 5.53 15.66 -14.41
CA THR A 192 6.29 16.35 -13.36
C THR A 192 7.47 17.11 -13.97
N SER A 193 8.15 17.93 -13.15
CA SER A 193 9.39 18.58 -13.54
C SER A 193 10.61 17.66 -13.48
N VAL A 194 10.49 16.46 -12.93
CA VAL A 194 11.56 15.47 -12.79
C VAL A 194 11.82 14.83 -14.15
N LYS A 195 13.08 14.82 -14.57
CA LYS A 195 13.56 14.11 -15.77
C LYS A 195 14.36 12.90 -15.34
N CYS A 196 14.19 11.77 -16.02
CA CYS A 196 15.01 10.59 -15.80
C CYS A 196 15.77 10.24 -17.07
N GLU A 197 17.09 10.10 -16.94
CA GLU A 197 17.96 9.57 -17.99
C GLU A 197 18.39 8.16 -17.61
N PHE A 198 17.97 7.18 -18.41
CA PHE A 198 18.23 5.76 -18.14
C PHE A 198 19.55 5.35 -18.76
N ILE A 199 20.49 4.92 -17.92
CA ILE A 199 21.82 4.51 -18.35
C ILE A 199 21.81 3.02 -18.61
N ALA A 200 22.05 2.61 -19.86
CA ALA A 200 22.16 1.20 -20.20
C ALA A 200 23.40 0.58 -19.54
N PRO A 201 23.31 -0.67 -19.04
CA PRO A 201 24.50 -1.42 -18.67
C PRO A 201 25.32 -1.75 -19.92
N ASP A 202 26.61 -1.98 -19.71
CA ASP A 202 27.45 -2.61 -20.71
C ASP A 202 26.90 -4.01 -21.06
N GLU A 203 26.78 -4.31 -22.36
CA GLU A 203 26.11 -5.54 -22.83
C GLU A 203 26.87 -6.82 -22.48
N GLU A 204 28.21 -6.74 -22.36
CA GLU A 204 29.05 -7.90 -22.05
C GLU A 204 29.12 -8.18 -20.54
N THR A 205 29.23 -7.13 -19.74
CA THR A 205 29.47 -7.24 -18.28
C THR A 205 28.22 -7.03 -17.44
N GLY A 206 27.18 -6.39 -17.97
CA GLY A 206 25.97 -6.02 -17.23
C GLY A 206 26.18 -4.86 -16.24
N ILE A 207 27.33 -4.20 -16.28
CA ILE A 207 27.72 -3.17 -15.30
C ILE A 207 27.38 -1.77 -15.82
N ILE A 208 26.87 -0.91 -14.94
CA ILE A 208 26.71 0.52 -15.23
C ILE A 208 28.06 1.22 -15.07
N SER A 209 28.53 1.90 -16.12
CA SER A 209 29.83 2.58 -16.10
C SER A 209 29.81 3.84 -15.22
N ALA A 210 30.55 3.80 -14.11
CA ALA A 210 30.77 4.97 -13.25
C ALA A 210 31.46 6.12 -14.02
N THR A 211 32.34 5.80 -14.97
CA THR A 211 32.98 6.80 -15.84
C THR A 211 31.95 7.48 -16.74
N ALA A 212 31.00 6.72 -17.31
CA ALA A 212 29.94 7.30 -18.14
C ALA A 212 29.01 8.22 -17.31
N ILE A 213 28.65 7.81 -16.09
CA ILE A 213 27.91 8.67 -15.14
C ILE A 213 28.68 9.97 -14.88
N ALA A 214 29.97 9.89 -14.56
CA ALA A 214 30.80 11.06 -14.27
C ALA A 214 30.91 11.99 -15.49
N GLN A 215 31.09 11.45 -16.70
CA GLN A 215 31.12 12.23 -17.95
C GLN A 215 29.78 12.91 -18.24
N PHE A 216 28.65 12.23 -17.98
CA PHE A 216 27.33 12.84 -18.12
C PHE A 216 27.17 14.03 -17.18
N ILE A 217 27.54 13.88 -15.91
CA ILE A 217 27.49 14.96 -14.92
C ILE A 217 28.39 16.14 -15.34
N GLN A 218 29.61 15.86 -15.81
CA GLN A 218 30.55 16.90 -16.27
C GLN A 218 30.06 17.66 -17.51
N SER A 219 29.37 16.99 -18.43
CA SER A 219 28.80 17.62 -19.63
C SER A 219 27.51 18.41 -19.36
N HIS A 220 26.85 18.18 -18.22
CA HIS A 220 25.61 18.85 -17.81
C HIS A 220 25.74 19.49 -16.40
N PRO A 221 26.66 20.44 -16.22
CA PRO A 221 26.93 21.02 -14.90
C PRO A 221 25.68 21.67 -14.32
N GLY A 222 25.37 21.34 -13.07
CA GLY A 222 24.21 21.89 -12.34
C GLY A 222 22.84 21.40 -12.82
N LYS A 223 22.77 20.38 -13.70
CA LYS A 223 21.48 19.82 -14.17
C LYS A 223 21.11 18.47 -13.53
N VAL A 224 22.08 17.74 -13.00
CA VAL A 224 21.87 16.42 -12.38
C VAL A 224 21.64 16.58 -10.88
N ALA A 225 20.51 16.07 -10.40
CA ALA A 225 20.11 16.09 -9.00
C ALA A 225 20.55 14.84 -8.23
N ALA A 226 20.47 13.67 -8.86
CA ALA A 226 20.81 12.39 -8.23
C ALA A 226 21.15 11.29 -9.23
N VAL A 227 21.72 10.21 -8.69
CA VAL A 227 21.91 8.93 -9.36
C VAL A 227 21.17 7.85 -8.57
N ILE A 228 20.33 7.09 -9.26
CA ILE A 228 19.60 5.95 -8.75
C ILE A 228 20.26 4.68 -9.29
N PHE A 229 20.64 3.78 -8.38
CA PHE A 229 21.29 2.51 -8.70
C PHE A 229 20.80 1.41 -7.75
N PRO A 230 20.85 0.14 -8.15
CA PRO A 230 20.51 -0.97 -7.26
C PRO A 230 21.51 -1.04 -6.10
N GLN A 231 21.02 -1.06 -4.86
CA GLN A 231 21.83 -1.38 -3.70
C GLN A 231 22.00 -2.91 -3.62
N VAL A 232 23.27 -3.36 -3.61
CA VAL A 232 23.65 -4.78 -3.47
C VAL A 232 23.66 -5.17 -2.00
#